data_AF-A0A6J6D5I4-F1
#
_entry.id   AF-A0A6J6D5I4-F1
#
_cell.length_a   1.000
_cell.length_b   1.000
_cell.length_c   1.000
_cell.angle_alpha   90.00
_cell.angle_beta   90.00
_cell.angle_gamma   90.00
#
_symmetry.space_group_name_H-M   'P 1'
#
loop_
_entity.id
_entity.type
_entity.pdbx_description
1 polymer ?
#
loop_
_entity_poly.entity_id
_entity_poly.type
_entity_poly.pdbx_seq_one_letter_code
_entity_poly.pdbx_strand_id
1 'polypeptide(L)'
;MAFHAFFGLALMTGSGLLLPDWFGAMGRTWGLPPLEDQQNGGAIAWAIGELPTIALAIIVSWQWFKSDRSDSVRLDRASDRSGNKDLDSYNQMLDRINQRP
;
A
#
# COMPACT_ATOMS: atom_id res chain seq x y z
N MET A 1 0.95 15.19 5.90
CA MET A 1 0.02 14.10 5.55
C MET A 1 -0.03 13.00 6.62
N ALA A 2 1.06 12.51 7.21
CA ALA A 2 1.02 11.35 8.14
C ALA A 2 0.49 11.60 9.58
N PHE A 3 0.33 12.85 10.04
CA PHE A 3 0.00 13.13 11.46
C PHE A 3 -1.34 12.54 11.91
N HIS A 4 -2.37 12.60 11.05
CA HIS A 4 -3.70 12.10 11.38
C HIS A 4 -3.74 10.57 11.56
N ALA A 5 -2.91 9.83 10.83
CA ALA A 5 -2.82 8.38 10.95
C ALA A 5 -2.24 7.97 12.32
N PHE A 6 -1.18 8.65 12.78
CA PHE A 6 -0.63 8.41 14.12
C PHE A 6 -1.58 8.86 15.23
N PHE A 7 -2.27 9.98 15.04
CA PHE A 7 -3.31 10.44 15.97
C PHE A 7 -4.46 9.43 16.08
N GLY A 8 -4.97 8.95 14.93
CA GLY A 8 -6.02 7.93 14.88
C GLY A 8 -5.59 6.62 15.54
N LEU A 9 -4.36 6.17 15.27
CA LEU A 9 -3.79 4.98 15.91
C LEU A 9 -3.67 5.16 17.43
N ALA A 10 -3.18 6.31 17.89
CA ALA A 10 -3.05 6.59 19.32
C ALA A 10 -4.41 6.58 20.04
N LEU A 11 -5.46 7.11 19.41
CA LEU A 11 -6.84 7.02 19.93
C LEU A 11 -7.35 5.57 19.94
N MET A 12 -7.11 4.83 18.86
CA MET A 12 -7.57 3.44 18.70
C MET A 12 -6.94 2.49 19.73
N THR A 13 -5.66 2.71 20.09
CA THR A 13 -4.94 1.86 21.07
C THR A 13 -4.95 2.43 22.49
N GLY A 14 -5.39 3.68 22.65
CA GLY A 14 -5.39 4.38 23.94
C GLY A 14 -6.43 3.81 24.90
N SER A 15 -6.07 3.77 26.19
CA SER A 15 -6.99 3.42 27.29
C SER A 15 -7.44 4.63 28.12
N GLY A 16 -6.82 5.80 27.91
CA GLY A 16 -7.18 7.04 28.58
C GLY A 16 -8.33 7.74 27.87
N LEU A 17 -9.43 7.98 28.59
CA LEU A 17 -10.56 8.73 28.05
C LEU A 17 -10.22 10.21 27.95
N LEU A 18 -10.29 10.79 26.76
CA LEU A 18 -10.21 12.24 26.59
C LEU A 18 -11.51 12.90 27.08
N LEU A 19 -11.39 14.06 27.71
CA LEU A 19 -12.51 14.83 28.27
C LEU A 19 -13.44 14.01 29.20
N PRO A 20 -12.88 13.30 30.21
CA PRO A 20 -13.68 12.44 31.08
C PRO A 20 -14.77 13.20 31.84
N ASP A 21 -14.49 14.43 32.27
CA ASP A 21 -15.46 15.29 32.97
C ASP A 21 -16.66 15.66 32.08
N TRP A 22 -16.42 15.90 30.78
CA TRP A 22 -17.48 16.21 29.84
C TRP A 22 -18.37 15.00 29.58
N PHE A 23 -17.78 13.83 29.33
CA PHE A 23 -18.53 12.59 29.14
C PHE A 23 -19.29 12.17 30.40
N GLY A 24 -18.70 12.37 31.58
CA GLY A 24 -19.34 12.14 32.87
C GLY A 24 -20.53 13.08 33.10
N ALA A 25 -20.37 14.38 32.80
CA ALA A 25 -21.41 15.38 32.95
C ALA A 25 -22.58 15.20 31.97
N MET A 26 -22.33 14.65 30.78
CA MET A 26 -23.36 14.46 29.76
C MET A 26 -24.41 13.42 30.18
N GLY A 27 -24.05 12.48 31.07
CA GLY A 27 -24.98 11.45 31.57
C GLY A 27 -25.60 10.58 30.47
N ARG A 28 -24.94 10.43 29.32
CA ARG A 28 -25.51 9.72 28.17
C ARG A 28 -25.70 8.24 28.49
N THR A 29 -26.90 7.73 28.21
CA THR A 29 -27.26 6.30 28.35
C THR A 29 -27.32 5.58 27.01
N TRP A 30 -27.01 6.28 25.92
CA TRP A 30 -27.09 5.78 24.55
C TRP A 30 -25.71 5.74 23.90
N GLY A 31 -25.58 4.87 22.89
CA GLY A 31 -24.34 4.66 22.15
C GLY A 31 -23.30 3.85 22.94
N LEU A 32 -22.09 3.78 22.38
CA LEU A 32 -20.98 3.05 22.98
C LEU A 32 -20.43 3.75 24.22
N PRO A 33 -19.78 3.05 25.15
CA PRO A 33 -18.97 3.67 26.19
C PRO A 33 -18.01 4.73 25.60
N PRO A 34 -17.80 5.88 26.25
CA PRO A 34 -16.99 6.98 25.71
C PRO A 34 -15.59 6.58 25.22
N LEU A 35 -14.94 5.63 25.90
CA LEU A 35 -13.61 5.17 25.50
C LEU A 35 -13.66 4.37 24.19
N GLU A 36 -14.62 3.46 24.06
CA GLU A 36 -14.81 2.66 22.85
C GLU A 36 -15.22 3.55 21.66
N ASP A 37 -16.02 4.58 21.92
CA ASP A 37 -16.40 5.59 20.93
C ASP A 37 -15.17 6.38 20.42
N GLN A 38 -14.24 6.74 21.31
CA GLN A 38 -12.98 7.37 20.92
C GLN A 38 -12.06 6.44 20.13
N GLN A 39 -12.00 5.17 20.50
CA GLN A 39 -11.22 4.17 19.76
C GLN A 39 -11.77 3.97 18.35
N ASN A 40 -13.09 3.91 18.20
CA ASN A 40 -13.77 3.84 16.90
C ASN A 40 -13.56 5.13 16.09
N GLY A 41 -13.63 6.30 16.74
CA GLY A 41 -13.28 7.58 16.13
C GLY A 41 -11.83 7.60 15.61
N GLY A 42 -10.89 7.00 16.35
CA GLY A 42 -9.50 6.79 15.94
C GLY A 42 -9.37 5.91 14.69
N ALA A 43 -10.09 4.79 14.67
CA ALA A 43 -10.15 3.89 13.51
C ALA A 43 -10.72 4.59 12.27
N ILE A 44 -11.78 5.39 12.42
CA ILE A 44 -12.37 6.18 11.32
C ILE A 44 -11.38 7.25 10.84
N ALA A 45 -10.77 8.02 11.75
CA ALA A 45 -9.80 9.05 11.41
C ALA A 45 -8.60 8.46 10.63
N TRP A 46 -8.16 7.25 10.98
CA TRP A 46 -7.12 6.52 10.26
C TRP A 46 -7.60 6.00 8.90
N ALA A 47 -8.75 5.32 8.85
CA ALA A 47 -9.24 4.64 7.66
C ALA A 47 -9.60 5.59 6.50
N ILE A 48 -10.06 6.81 6.82
CA ILE A 48 -10.37 7.83 5.81
C ILE A 48 -9.13 8.16 4.94
N GLY A 49 -7.93 8.16 5.52
CA GLY A 49 -6.69 8.43 4.79
C GLY A 49 -6.08 7.19 4.16
N GLU A 50 -6.02 6.08 4.91
CA GLU A 50 -5.23 4.92 4.51
C GLU A 50 -5.97 3.98 3.56
N LEU A 51 -7.29 3.79 3.69
CA LEU A 51 -8.03 2.89 2.78
C LEU A 51 -7.99 3.37 1.32
N PRO A 52 -8.23 4.65 0.99
CA PRO A 52 -8.09 5.13 -0.39
C PRO A 52 -6.67 5.00 -0.93
N THR A 53 -5.67 5.20 -0.06
CA THR A 53 -4.25 5.10 -0.42
C THR A 53 -3.88 3.65 -0.76
N ILE A 54 -4.32 2.69 0.06
CA ILE A 54 -4.13 1.26 -0.20
C ILE A 54 -4.85 0.85 -1.50
N ALA A 55 -6.07 1.33 -1.72
CA ALA A 55 -6.81 1.06 -2.95
C ALA A 55 -6.07 1.57 -4.18
N LEU A 56 -5.54 2.80 -4.14
CA LEU A 56 -4.72 3.36 -5.20
C LEU A 56 -3.44 2.55 -5.44
N ALA A 57 -2.75 2.14 -4.38
CA ALA A 57 -1.55 1.31 -4.49
C ALA A 57 -1.86 -0.03 -5.19
N ILE A 58 -2.97 -0.68 -4.85
CA ILE A 58 -3.43 -1.91 -5.50
C ILE A 58 -3.73 -1.65 -6.98
N ILE A 59 -4.46 -0.57 -7.29
CA ILE A 59 -4.82 -0.22 -8.68
C ILE A 59 -3.56 0.01 -9.52
N VAL A 60 -2.62 0.81 -9.03
CA VAL A 60 -1.35 1.09 -9.73
C VAL A 60 -0.54 -0.18 -9.91
N SER A 61 -0.43 -1.02 -8.88
CA SER A 61 0.27 -2.31 -8.98
C SER A 61 -0.37 -3.19 -10.05
N TRP A 62 -1.69 -3.28 -10.08
CA TRP A 62 -2.43 -4.05 -11.09
C TRP A 62 -2.24 -3.50 -12.51
N GLN A 63 -2.26 -2.18 -12.68
CA GLN A 63 -1.98 -1.52 -13.96
C GLN A 63 -0.57 -1.86 -14.46
N TRP A 64 0.42 -1.81 -13.55
CA TRP A 64 1.80 -2.16 -13.88
C TRP A 64 1.94 -3.63 -14.30
N PHE A 65 1.38 -4.58 -13.53
CA PHE A 65 1.36 -6.00 -13.90
C PHE A 65 0.73 -6.26 -15.29
N LYS A 66 -0.35 -5.56 -15.61
CA LYS A 66 -1.00 -5.68 -16.92
C LYS A 66 -0.14 -5.14 -18.05
N SER A 67 0.52 -4.00 -17.83
CA SER A 67 1.43 -3.40 -18.81
C SER A 67 2.62 -4.31 -19.09
N ASP A 68 3.29 -4.77 -18.03
CA ASP A 68 4.46 -5.64 -18.12
C ASP A 68 4.13 -6.95 -18.87
N ARG A 69 2.93 -7.50 -18.67
CA ARG A 69 2.49 -8.70 -19.39
C ARG A 69 2.33 -8.46 -20.90
N SER A 70 1.87 -7.28 -21.31
CA SER A 70 1.75 -6.95 -22.73
C SER A 70 3.13 -6.78 -23.35
N ASP A 71 4.03 -6.10 -22.65
CA ASP A 71 5.39 -5.87 -23.11
C ASP A 71 6.20 -7.16 -23.19
N SER A 72 6.07 -8.06 -22.21
CA SER A 72 6.73 -9.36 -22.23
C SER A 72 6.28 -10.21 -23.41
N VAL A 73 4.98 -10.30 -23.68
CA VAL A 73 4.45 -11.03 -24.86
C VAL A 73 4.95 -10.43 -26.17
N ARG A 74 5.07 -9.09 -26.26
CA ARG A 74 5.63 -8.44 -27.46
C ARG A 74 7.10 -8.79 -27.63
N LEU A 75 7.88 -8.78 -26.54
CA LEU A 75 9.30 -9.10 -26.56
C LEU A 75 9.54 -10.57 -26.96
N ASP A 76 8.79 -11.49 -26.37
CA ASP A 76 8.82 -12.93 -26.69
C ASP A 76 8.58 -13.16 -28.17
N ARG A 77 7.52 -12.58 -28.73
CA ARG A 77 7.19 -12.69 -30.15
C ARG A 77 8.27 -12.10 -31.06
N ALA A 78 8.96 -11.06 -30.62
CA ALA A 78 10.06 -10.47 -31.38
C ALA A 78 11.30 -11.38 -31.37
N SER A 79 11.61 -11.97 -30.20
CA SER A 79 12.70 -12.94 -30.04
C SER A 79 12.45 -14.20 -30.90
N ASP A 80 11.25 -14.78 -30.83
CA ASP A 80 10.83 -15.93 -31.66
C ASP A 80 11.02 -15.66 -33.16
N ARG A 81 10.60 -14.49 -33.64
CA ARG A 81 10.74 -14.11 -35.05
C ARG A 81 12.19 -13.89 -35.47
N SER A 82 13.02 -13.43 -34.55
CA SER A 82 14.44 -13.20 -34.80
C SER A 82 15.28 -14.48 -34.71
N GLY A 83 14.66 -15.60 -34.32
CA GLY A 83 15.35 -16.86 -34.07
C GLY A 83 16.26 -16.78 -32.85
N ASN A 84 15.84 -16.05 -31.80
CA ASN A 84 16.57 -15.95 -30.53
C ASN A 84 17.94 -15.26 -30.62
N LYS A 85 18.15 -14.42 -31.66
CA LYS A 85 19.40 -13.68 -31.90
C LYS A 85 19.78 -12.71 -30.78
N ASP A 86 18.80 -12.22 -30.06
CA ASP A 86 18.95 -11.37 -28.89
C ASP A 86 19.63 -12.13 -27.74
N LEU A 87 19.20 -13.38 -27.46
CA LEU A 87 19.86 -14.24 -26.48
C LEU A 87 21.28 -14.62 -26.91
N ASP A 88 21.50 -14.93 -28.19
CA ASP A 88 22.84 -15.21 -28.71
C ASP A 88 23.79 -14.01 -28.54
N SER A 89 23.31 -12.81 -28.87
CA SER A 89 24.07 -11.57 -28.71
C SER A 89 24.37 -11.28 -27.24
N TYR A 90 23.42 -11.56 -26.35
CA TYR A 90 23.58 -11.42 -24.90
C TYR A 90 24.61 -12.40 -24.33
N ASN A 91 24.58 -13.66 -24.75
CA ASN A 91 25.57 -14.67 -24.36
C ASN A 91 26.99 -14.25 -24.79
N GLN A 92 27.15 -13.76 -26.03
CA GLN A 92 28.43 -13.24 -26.52
C GLN A 92 28.94 -12.01 -25.72
N MET A 93 28.04 -11.21 -25.16
CA MET A 93 28.40 -10.11 -24.27
C MET A 93 28.87 -10.63 -22.91
N LEU A 94 28.15 -11.59 -22.32
CA LEU A 94 28.54 -12.21 -21.05
C LEU A 94 29.91 -12.91 -21.16
N ASP A 95 30.16 -13.63 -22.25
CA ASP A 95 31.46 -14.25 -22.52
C ASP A 95 32.59 -13.22 -22.58
N ARG A 96 32.34 -12.07 -23.24
CA ARG A 96 33.30 -10.96 -23.27
C ARG A 96 33.56 -10.36 -21.90
N ILE A 97 32.56 -10.31 -21.01
CA ILE A 97 32.75 -9.84 -19.63
C ILE A 97 33.55 -10.87 -18.83
N ASN A 98 33.24 -12.16 -18.93
CA ASN A 98 33.95 -13.24 -18.24
C ASN A 98 35.42 -13.37 -18.69
N GLN A 99 35.72 -13.01 -19.94
CA GLN A 99 37.09 -13.03 -20.50
C GLN A 99 37.90 -11.76 -20.18
N ARG A 100 37.31 -10.76 -19.51
CA ARG A 100 38.07 -9.62 -19.00
C ARG A 100 38.81 -10.05 -17.72
N PRO A 101 40.14 -9.89 -17.66
CA PRO A 101 40.95 -10.26 -16.50
C PRO A 101 40.64 -9.42 -15.26
#